data_AF-A0A0C2GZW9-F1
#
_entry.id   AF-A0A0C2GZW9-F1
#
_cell.length_a   1.000
_cell.length_b   1.000
_cell.length_c   1.000
_cell.angle_alpha   90.00
_cell.angle_beta   90.00
_cell.angle_gamma   90.00
#
_symmetry.space_group_name_H-M   'P 1'
#
loop_
_entity.id
_entity.type
_entity.pdbx_description
1 polymer ?
#
loop_
_entity_poly.entity_id
_entity_poly.type
_entity_poly.pdbx_seq_one_letter_code
_entity_poly.pdbx_strand_id
1 'polypeptide(L)'
;MALGRKQNVLAFFHPYCNAGGGGERVLWCALRTMQHKYPHLQYVIYSGDYEATKEQILLKAKQRFGITIDPRNVRFVFLRLRRLVEADIYPRFTLVAQTLGGLVLGFEALLKLNPSIFIDSGLPEAKWQPMFTTRLSLV
;
A
#
# COMPACT_ATOMS: atom_id res chain seq x y z
N MET A 1 13.94 16.26 2.48
CA MET A 1 13.34 16.81 3.71
C MET A 1 11.95 17.35 3.36
N ALA A 2 10.87 16.59 3.61
CA ALA A 2 9.51 17.13 3.46
C ALA A 2 9.07 17.81 4.77
N LEU A 3 9.60 19.01 5.04
CA LEU A 3 9.34 19.74 6.29
C LEU A 3 7.99 20.49 6.33
N GLY A 4 7.20 20.46 5.25
CA GLY A 4 5.92 21.17 5.16
C GLY A 4 4.77 20.27 4.73
N ARG A 5 3.66 20.33 5.47
CA ARG A 5 2.40 19.66 5.11
C ARG A 5 1.92 20.16 3.75
N LYS A 6 1.67 19.24 2.81
CA LYS A 6 1.15 19.57 1.48
C LYS A 6 -0.38 19.66 1.52
N GLN A 7 -0.93 20.82 1.18
CA GLN A 7 -2.37 21.04 1.09
C GLN A 7 -2.97 20.26 -0.08
N ASN A 8 -4.22 19.80 0.07
CA ASN A 8 -4.97 19.07 -0.96
C ASN A 8 -4.31 17.76 -1.44
N VAL A 9 -3.42 17.18 -0.63
CA VAL A 9 -2.79 15.88 -0.90
C VAL A 9 -3.34 14.82 0.04
N LEU A 10 -3.91 13.77 -0.52
CA LEU A 10 -4.34 12.57 0.20
C LEU A 10 -3.41 11.43 -0.19
N ALA A 11 -2.79 10.79 0.79
CA ALA A 11 -1.90 9.66 0.56
C ALA A 11 -2.47 8.36 1.12
N PHE A 12 -2.38 7.30 0.32
CA PHE A 12 -2.61 5.93 0.72
C PHE A 12 -1.26 5.26 0.99
N PHE A 13 -1.11 4.68 2.17
CA PHE A 13 0.02 3.82 2.50
C PHE A 13 -0.33 2.39 2.13
N HIS A 14 0.26 1.88 1.05
CA HIS A 14 0.00 0.53 0.56
C HIS A 14 1.26 -0.07 -0.10
N PRO A 15 2.22 -0.58 0.70
CA PRO A 15 3.53 -1.00 0.21
C PRO A 15 3.52 -2.14 -0.82
N TYR A 16 2.39 -2.84 -0.97
CA TYR A 16 2.19 -3.97 -1.88
C TYR A 16 0.98 -3.69 -2.78
N CYS A 17 1.08 -2.71 -3.68
CA CYS A 17 -0.03 -2.30 -4.55
C CYS A 17 -0.05 -3.03 -5.90
N ASN A 18 0.89 -3.95 -6.12
CA ASN A 18 1.06 -4.70 -7.34
C ASN A 18 0.99 -6.24 -7.15
N ALA A 19 0.54 -6.77 -6.01
CA ALA A 19 0.49 -8.21 -5.76
C ALA A 19 -0.81 -8.89 -6.27
N GLY A 20 -1.87 -8.13 -6.55
CA GLY A 20 -3.17 -8.60 -7.02
C GLY A 20 -4.10 -9.14 -5.92
N GLY A 21 -3.87 -8.74 -4.66
CA GLY A 21 -4.63 -9.22 -3.48
C GLY A 21 -5.96 -8.49 -3.22
N GLY A 22 -6.73 -8.97 -2.22
CA GLY A 22 -8.03 -8.38 -1.85
C GLY A 22 -7.94 -6.95 -1.33
N GLY A 23 -6.92 -6.64 -0.51
CA GLY A 23 -6.68 -5.30 0.02
C GLY A 23 -6.42 -4.26 -1.07
N GLU A 24 -5.77 -4.66 -2.17
CA GLU A 24 -5.56 -3.77 -3.32
C GLU A 24 -6.87 -3.40 -4.00
N ARG A 25 -7.84 -4.32 -4.11
CA ARG A 25 -9.16 -4.00 -4.67
C ARG A 25 -9.84 -2.88 -3.87
N VAL A 26 -9.72 -2.92 -2.55
CA VAL A 26 -10.24 -1.88 -1.65
C VAL A 26 -9.54 -0.55 -1.91
N LEU A 27 -8.20 -0.54 -2.00
CA LEU A 27 -7.41 0.64 -2.35
C LEU A 27 -7.90 1.26 -3.66
N TRP A 28 -7.98 0.47 -4.74
CA TRP A 28 -8.35 0.97 -6.06
C TRP A 28 -9.80 1.47 -6.11
N CYS A 29 -10.72 0.81 -5.41
CA CYS A 29 -12.11 1.24 -5.31
C CYS A 29 -12.25 2.55 -4.54
N ALA A 30 -11.54 2.68 -3.41
CA ALA A 30 -11.51 3.90 -2.62
C ALA A 30 -10.92 5.07 -3.43
N LEU A 31 -9.77 4.84 -4.09
CA LEU A 31 -9.12 5.85 -4.92
C LEU A 31 -10.03 6.34 -6.06
N ARG A 32 -10.67 5.42 -6.80
CA ARG A 32 -11.60 5.78 -7.88
C ARG A 32 -12.76 6.62 -7.37
N THR A 33 -13.34 6.23 -6.24
CA THR A 33 -14.46 6.94 -5.62
C THR A 33 -14.05 8.33 -5.17
N MET A 34 -12.88 8.45 -4.56
CA MET A 34 -12.32 9.74 -4.14
C MET A 34 -12.00 10.64 -5.33
N GLN A 35 -11.38 10.11 -6.40
CA GLN A 35 -11.12 10.87 -7.62
C GLN A 35 -12.41 11.47 -8.22
N HIS A 36 -13.51 10.71 -8.20
CA HIS A 36 -14.80 11.19 -8.68
C HIS A 36 -15.42 12.27 -7.76
N LYS A 37 -15.33 12.08 -6.44
CA LYS A 37 -15.93 12.98 -5.45
C LYS A 37 -15.13 14.27 -5.23
N TYR A 38 -13.80 14.17 -5.31
CA TYR A 38 -12.86 15.25 -5.04
C TYR A 38 -11.77 15.31 -6.13
N PRO A 39 -12.11 15.74 -7.35
CA PRO A 39 -11.17 15.73 -8.48
C PRO A 39 -10.02 16.75 -8.33
N HIS A 40 -10.20 17.78 -7.50
CA HIS A 40 -9.22 18.82 -7.22
C HIS A 40 -8.08 18.36 -6.28
N LEU A 41 -8.24 17.21 -5.62
CA LEU A 41 -7.21 16.65 -4.75
C LEU A 41 -6.15 15.90 -5.56
N GLN A 42 -4.94 15.89 -5.02
CA GLN A 42 -3.84 15.06 -5.50
C GLN A 42 -3.75 13.80 -4.65
N TYR A 43 -3.74 12.66 -5.32
CA TYR A 43 -3.66 11.35 -4.68
C TYR A 43 -2.25 10.81 -4.77
N VAL A 44 -1.74 10.34 -3.64
CA VAL A 44 -0.44 9.70 -3.55
C VAL A 44 -0.60 8.28 -3.08
N ILE A 45 0.14 7.34 -3.67
CA ILE A 45 0.23 5.97 -3.19
C ILE A 45 1.68 5.73 -2.81
N TYR A 46 1.93 5.44 -1.54
CA TYR A 46 3.22 4.92 -1.11
C TYR A 46 3.27 3.43 -1.41
N SER A 47 4.20 3.01 -2.24
CA SER A 47 4.37 1.63 -2.68
C SER A 47 5.83 1.19 -2.48
N GLY A 48 6.10 -0.10 -2.26
CA GLY A 48 7.47 -0.63 -2.33
C GLY A 48 7.76 -1.39 -3.62
N ASP A 49 6.86 -1.34 -4.62
CA ASP A 49 6.98 -2.06 -5.89
C ASP A 49 7.85 -1.30 -6.90
N TYR A 50 9.14 -1.11 -6.58
CA TYR A 50 10.11 -0.37 -7.43
C TYR A 50 10.29 -0.93 -8.83
N GLU A 51 10.02 -2.22 -9.01
CA GLU A 51 10.21 -2.92 -10.27
C GLU A 51 9.07 -2.64 -11.26
N ALA A 52 8.00 -1.97 -10.81
CA ALA A 52 6.83 -1.66 -11.63
C ALA A 52 6.68 -0.15 -11.84
N THR A 53 6.44 0.26 -13.09
CA THR A 53 6.10 1.64 -13.40
C THR A 53 4.67 1.96 -12.96
N LYS A 54 4.38 3.26 -12.79
CA LYS A 54 3.03 3.74 -12.50
C LYS A 54 2.01 3.18 -13.50
N GLU A 55 2.34 3.20 -14.78
CA GLU A 55 1.46 2.76 -15.87
C GLU A 55 1.19 1.26 -15.78
N GLN A 56 2.21 0.46 -15.46
CA GLN A 56 2.07 -0.98 -15.26
C GLN A 56 1.15 -1.30 -14.08
N ILE A 57 1.31 -0.59 -12.95
CA ILE A 57 0.47 -0.79 -11.75
C ILE A 57 -1.00 -0.44 -12.07
N LEU A 58 -1.23 0.71 -12.71
CA LEU A 58 -2.59 1.14 -13.09
C LEU A 58 -3.23 0.19 -14.12
N LEU A 59 -2.44 -0.30 -15.09
CA LEU A 59 -2.89 -1.29 -16.06
C LEU A 59 -3.28 -2.61 -15.36
N LYS A 60 -2.48 -3.07 -14.40
CA LYS A 60 -2.77 -4.28 -13.63
C LYS A 60 -4.04 -4.12 -12.80
N ALA A 61 -4.25 -2.95 -12.17
CA ALA A 61 -5.50 -2.65 -11.47
C ALA A 61 -6.73 -2.74 -12.39
N LYS A 62 -6.61 -2.21 -13.61
CA LYS A 62 -7.65 -2.32 -14.64
C LYS A 62 -7.90 -3.77 -15.06
N GLN A 63 -6.85 -4.53 -15.36
CA GLN A 63 -6.96 -5.92 -15.82
C GLN A 63 -7.48 -6.86 -14.73
N ARG A 64 -7.04 -6.67 -13.48
CA ARG A 64 -7.38 -7.56 -12.36
C ARG A 64 -8.74 -7.25 -11.74
N PHE A 65 -9.10 -5.98 -11.64
CA PHE A 65 -10.29 -5.55 -10.88
C PHE A 65 -11.33 -4.80 -11.73
N GLY A 66 -11.03 -4.48 -13.00
CA GLY A 66 -11.92 -3.67 -13.84
C GLY A 66 -12.00 -2.20 -13.42
N ILE A 67 -11.05 -1.73 -12.61
CA ILE A 67 -11.05 -0.37 -12.05
C ILE A 67 -10.11 0.50 -12.87
N THR A 68 -10.64 1.56 -13.47
CA THR A 68 -9.85 2.56 -14.20
C THR A 68 -9.67 3.79 -13.31
N ILE A 69 -8.42 4.25 -13.20
CA ILE A 69 -7.97 5.38 -12.38
C ILE A 69 -7.49 6.48 -13.31
N ASP A 70 -7.81 7.74 -13.02
CA ASP A 70 -7.27 8.86 -13.79
C ASP A 70 -5.78 9.04 -13.47
N PRO A 71 -4.87 8.94 -14.46
CA PRO A 71 -3.44 9.10 -14.23
C PRO A 71 -3.03 10.55 -13.89
N ARG A 72 -3.87 11.56 -14.13
CA ARG A 72 -3.49 12.98 -14.03
C ARG A 72 -3.28 13.45 -12.58
N ASN A 73 -4.10 12.98 -11.66
CA ASN A 73 -4.07 13.39 -10.25
C ASN A 73 -3.64 12.26 -9.30
N VAL A 74 -2.97 11.22 -9.82
CA VAL A 74 -2.38 10.14 -9.01
C VAL A 74 -0.87 10.09 -9.18
N ARG A 75 -0.13 9.94 -8.07
CA ARG A 75 1.33 9.84 -8.05
C ARG A 75 1.76 8.69 -7.15
N PHE A 76 2.83 8.00 -7.56
CA PHE A 76 3.45 6.96 -6.74
C PHE A 76 4.71 7.50 -6.06
N VAL A 77 4.88 7.17 -4.79
CA VAL A 77 6.09 7.41 -4.02
C VAL A 77 6.62 6.05 -3.58
N PHE A 78 7.75 5.65 -4.16
CA PHE A 78 8.31 4.33 -3.85
C PHE A 78 9.10 4.35 -2.54
N LEU A 79 8.94 3.33 -1.67
CA LEU A 79 9.50 3.18 -0.31
C LEU A 79 10.55 2.07 -0.22
N ARG A 80 11.81 2.40 0.14
CA ARG A 80 12.99 1.53 0.00
C ARG A 80 13.01 0.45 1.06
N LEU A 81 12.45 0.76 2.22
CA LEU A 81 12.53 -0.10 3.40
C LEU A 81 11.40 -1.12 3.46
N ARG A 82 10.70 -1.41 2.35
CA ARG A 82 9.62 -2.45 2.30
C ARG A 82 10.08 -3.77 2.91
N ARG A 83 11.36 -4.13 2.71
CA ARG A 83 11.92 -5.36 3.27
C ARG A 83 11.73 -5.49 4.79
N LEU A 84 11.75 -4.39 5.55
CA LEU A 84 11.62 -4.42 7.02
C LEU A 84 10.26 -4.94 7.51
N VAL A 85 9.25 -4.99 6.64
CA VAL A 85 7.94 -5.56 6.98
C VAL A 85 7.77 -7.00 6.46
N GLU A 86 8.78 -7.55 5.78
CA GLU A 86 8.77 -8.92 5.28
C GLU A 86 9.17 -9.91 6.40
N ALA A 87 8.37 -10.97 6.57
CA ALA A 87 8.52 -11.91 7.68
C ALA A 87 9.79 -12.76 7.61
N ASP A 88 10.32 -12.97 6.41
CA ASP A 88 11.46 -13.83 6.09
C ASP A 88 12.80 -13.32 6.67
N ILE A 89 12.87 -12.04 7.05
CA ILE A 89 14.06 -11.46 7.71
C ILE A 89 14.14 -11.84 9.19
N TYR A 90 13.03 -12.23 9.81
CA TYR A 90 12.94 -12.41 11.26
C TYR A 90 12.71 -13.87 11.66
N PRO A 91 13.76 -14.62 12.07
CA PRO A 91 13.64 -16.03 12.45
C PRO A 91 12.91 -16.25 13.79
N ARG A 92 12.79 -15.20 14.63
CA ARG A 92 12.06 -15.19 15.91
C ARG A 92 11.46 -13.80 16.13
N PHE A 93 10.39 -13.72 16.92
CA PHE A 93 9.69 -12.46 17.26
C PHE A 93 9.20 -11.65 16.04
N THR A 94 8.83 -12.34 14.96
CA THR A 94 8.45 -11.77 13.67
C THR A 94 7.40 -10.67 13.79
N LEU A 95 6.35 -10.86 14.61
CA LEU A 95 5.28 -9.87 14.75
C LEU A 95 5.76 -8.54 15.34
N VAL A 96 6.59 -8.59 16.39
CA VAL A 96 7.17 -7.38 17.02
C VAL A 96 8.10 -6.69 16.03
N ALA A 97 8.93 -7.46 15.34
CA ALA A 97 9.89 -6.93 14.38
C ALA A 97 9.19 -6.29 13.17
N GLN A 98 8.13 -6.91 12.64
CA GLN A 98 7.29 -6.33 11.58
C GLN A 98 6.57 -5.07 12.01
N THR A 99 6.10 -5.02 13.27
CA THR A 99 5.48 -3.81 13.84
C THR A 99 6.48 -2.65 13.84
N LEU A 100 7.71 -2.89 14.32
CA LEU A 100 8.79 -1.90 14.29
C LEU A 100 9.18 -1.52 12.86
N GLY A 101 9.28 -2.50 11.96
CA GLY A 101 9.53 -2.27 10.54
C GLY A 101 8.46 -1.40 9.88
N GLY A 102 7.19 -1.59 10.27
CA GLY A 102 6.06 -0.77 9.81
C GLY A 102 6.19 0.68 10.25
N LEU A 103 6.61 0.93 11.50
CA LEU A 103 6.88 2.28 12.00
C LEU A 103 8.01 2.96 11.22
N VAL A 104 9.10 2.25 10.98
CA VAL A 104 10.24 2.76 10.19
C VAL A 104 9.81 3.08 8.75
N LEU A 105 9.00 2.21 8.15
CA LEU A 105 8.49 2.39 6.79
C LEU A 105 7.50 3.56 6.69
N GLY A 106 6.62 3.71 7.68
CA GLY A 106 5.73 4.87 7.81
C GLY A 106 6.51 6.17 7.98
N PHE A 107 7.57 6.15 8.78
CA PHE A 107 8.46 7.30 8.95
C PHE A 107 9.19 7.64 7.64
N GLU A 108 9.68 6.65 6.89
CA GLU A 108 10.23 6.85 5.54
C GLU A 108 9.22 7.54 4.62
N ALA A 109 7.95 7.11 4.66
CA ALA A 109 6.88 7.70 3.85
C ALA A 109 6.64 9.17 4.19
N LEU A 110 6.54 9.50 5.48
CA LEU A 110 6.34 10.88 5.96
C LEU A 110 7.53 11.79 5.64
N LEU A 111 8.75 11.28 5.75
CA LEU A 111 9.96 12.03 5.41
C LEU A 111 10.05 12.34 3.90
N LYS A 112 9.55 11.44 3.05
CA LYS A 112 9.51 11.63 1.59
C LYS A 112 8.42 12.60 1.17
N LEU A 113 7.24 12.50 1.77
CA LEU A 113 6.11 13.38 1.50
C LEU A 113 5.26 13.47 2.76
N ASN A 114 4.91 14.68 3.17
CA ASN A 114 4.01 14.94 4.29
C ASN A 114 2.63 15.37 3.76
N PRO A 115 1.68 14.44 3.55
CA PRO A 115 0.38 14.73 2.96
C PRO A 115 -0.56 15.41 3.96
N SER A 116 -1.66 15.98 3.47
CA SER A 116 -2.70 16.51 4.36
C SER A 116 -3.50 15.41 5.05
N ILE A 117 -3.76 14.32 4.35
CA ILE A 117 -4.49 13.17 4.86
C ILE A 117 -3.64 11.94 4.56
N PHE A 118 -3.35 11.15 5.58
CA PHE A 118 -2.62 9.90 5.48
C PHE A 118 -3.56 8.76 5.85
N ILE A 119 -3.84 7.88 4.89
CA ILE A 119 -4.70 6.70 5.05
C ILE A 119 -3.81 5.47 5.00
N ASP A 120 -3.70 4.77 6.12
CA ASP A 120 -3.11 3.44 6.16
C ASP A 120 -4.21 2.41 5.88
N SER A 121 -4.09 1.67 4.77
CA SER A 121 -5.03 0.58 4.43
C SER A 121 -4.56 -0.79 4.94
N GLY A 122 -3.62 -0.77 5.89
CA GLY A 122 -3.11 -1.94 6.59
C GLY A 122 -1.79 -2.40 5.99
N LEU A 123 -0.82 -2.61 6.87
CA LEU A 123 0.26 -3.56 6.63
C LEU A 123 -0.36 -4.87 6.13
N PRO A 124 0.26 -5.58 5.17
CA PRO A 124 -0.16 -6.94 4.88
C PRO A 124 0.16 -7.78 6.11
N GLU A 125 -0.77 -7.85 7.06
CA GLU A 125 -0.75 -8.93 8.02
C GLU A 125 -0.94 -10.22 7.23
N ALA A 126 0.20 -10.90 7.09
CA ALA A 126 0.34 -12.28 6.65
C ALA A 126 -0.16 -12.59 5.24
N LYS A 127 0.76 -13.12 4.44
CA LYS A 127 0.45 -14.20 3.50
C LYS A 127 -0.23 -15.34 4.28
N TRP A 128 -1.54 -15.25 4.54
CA TRP A 128 -2.31 -16.39 5.03
C TRP A 128 -2.67 -17.30 3.85
N GLN A 129 -1.71 -18.12 3.41
CA GLN A 129 -1.96 -19.41 2.75
C GLN A 129 -0.77 -20.35 3.00
N PRO A 130 -0.94 -21.59 3.52
CA PRO A 130 -1.99 -22.16 4.37
C PRO A 130 -1.38 -22.77 5.66
N MET A 131 -1.47 -22.11 6.81
CA MET A 131 -1.15 -22.74 8.11
C MET A 131 -2.39 -23.18 8.90
N PHE A 132 -3.59 -23.07 8.32
CA PHE A 132 -4.84 -23.59 8.88
C PHE A 132 -5.60 -24.50 7.91
N THR A 133 -4.88 -25.34 7.16
CA THR A 133 -5.46 -26.59 6.62
C THR A 133 -4.91 -27.78 7.38
N THR A 134 -5.07 -27.78 8.71
CA THR A 134 -5.21 -29.06 9.40
C THR A 134 -6.65 -29.47 9.17
N ARG A 135 -6.86 -30.43 8.26
CA ARG A 135 -8.08 -31.24 8.21
C ARG A 135 -8.32 -31.76 9.63
N LEU A 136 -9.20 -31.12 10.38
CA LEU A 136 -9.86 -31.77 11.50
C LEU A 136 -11.00 -32.58 10.90
N SER A 137 -10.66 -33.74 10.36
CA SER A 137 -11.64 -34.79 10.13
C SER A 137 -12.00 -35.36 11.49
N LEU A 138 -13.02 -34.80 12.12
CA LEU A 138 -13.83 -35.45 13.14
C LEU A 138 -15.12 -35.88 12.44
N VAL A 139 -15.11 -37.10 11.89
CA VAL A 139 -16.04 -38.24 12.11
C VAL A 139 -15.34 -39.45 11.51
#